data_AF-A0A6V8ICT9-F1
#
_entry.id   AF-A0A6V8ICT9-F1
#
_cell.length_a   1.000
_cell.length_b   1.000
_cell.length_c   1.000
_cell.angle_alpha   90.00
_cell.angle_beta   90.00
_cell.angle_gamma   90.00
#
_symmetry.space_group_name_H-M   'P 1'
#
loop_
_entity.id
_entity.type
_entity.pdbx_description
1 polymer ?
#
loop_
_entity_poly.entity_id
_entity_poly.type
_entity_poly.pdbx_seq_one_letter_code
_entity_poly.pdbx_strand_id
1 'polypeptide(L)' 'MSTLNEPKKKRLGRPPVESEQLRSRAEMPLVRAVDAWAGANGVTRAEAIRRLIELGLKASEEHA' A
#
# COMPACT_ATOMS: atom_id res chain seq x y z
N MET A 1 -34.74 1.52 23.27
CA MET A 1 -34.00 1.18 22.03
C MET A 1 -32.67 1.91 22.08
N SER A 2 -31.61 1.27 22.57
CA SER A 2 -30.28 1.88 22.66
C SER A 2 -29.59 1.77 21.30
N THR A 3 -29.41 2.88 20.60
CA THR A 3 -28.59 2.92 19.37
C THR A 3 -27.13 2.88 19.77
N LEU A 4 -26.54 1.67 19.75
CA LEU A 4 -25.10 1.49 19.79
C LEU A 4 -24.49 2.26 18.63
N ASN A 5 -23.87 3.41 18.92
CA ASN A 5 -22.94 4.08 18.01
C ASN A 5 -21.73 3.16 17.84
N GLU A 6 -21.78 2.29 16.83
CA GLU A 6 -20.61 1.53 16.42
C GLU A 6 -19.54 2.52 15.93
N PRO A 7 -18.34 2.57 16.53
CA PRO A 7 -17.26 3.37 15.98
C PRO A 7 -16.91 2.79 14.61
N LYS A 8 -17.20 3.53 13.54
CA LYS A 8 -16.76 3.21 12.16
C LYS A 8 -15.27 2.92 12.21
N LYS A 9 -14.89 1.64 12.12
CA LYS A 9 -13.49 1.21 12.04
C LYS A 9 -12.81 2.07 10.98
N LYS A 10 -11.84 2.89 11.39
CA LYS A 10 -10.91 3.54 10.46
C LYS A 10 -10.42 2.44 9.53
N ARG A 11 -10.62 2.58 8.22
CA ARG A 11 -10.22 1.56 7.24
C ARG A 11 -8.71 1.43 7.29
N LEU A 12 -8.22 0.50 8.13
CA LEU A 12 -6.79 0.21 8.30
C LEU A 12 -6.19 0.01 6.90
N GLY A 13 -5.24 0.87 6.52
CA GLY A 13 -4.52 0.80 5.25
C GLY A 13 -4.95 1.77 4.16
N ARG A 14 -6.15 2.40 4.26
CA ARG A 14 -6.49 3.52 3.36
C ARG A 14 -5.78 4.77 3.87
N PRO A 15 -4.95 5.44 3.05
CA PRO A 15 -4.38 6.71 3.46
C PRO A 15 -5.51 7.75 3.63
N PRO A 16 -5.33 8.77 4.50
CA PRO A 16 -6.36 9.78 4.78
C PRO A 16 -6.54 10.81 3.63
N VAL A 17 -6.06 10.49 2.43
CA VAL A 17 -6.10 11.33 1.22
C VAL A 17 -7.01 10.69 0.17
N GLU A 18 -7.33 11.44 -0.88
CA GLU A 18 -8.01 10.88 -2.06
C GLU A 18 -7.16 9.75 -2.64
N SER A 19 -7.72 8.55 -2.70
CA SER A 19 -6.99 7.34 -3.10
C SER A 19 -7.93 6.33 -3.75
N GLU A 20 -7.48 5.71 -4.84
CA GLU A 20 -8.15 4.62 -5.55
C GLU A 20 -7.41 3.28 -5.35
N GLN A 21 -8.12 2.16 -5.46
CA GLN A 21 -7.50 0.84 -5.33
C GLN A 21 -6.88 0.38 -6.67
N LEU A 22 -5.56 0.21 -6.70
CA LEU A 22 -4.91 -0.49 -7.82
C LEU A 22 -5.26 -1.98 -7.78
N ARG A 23 -6.15 -2.42 -8.67
CA ARG A 23 -6.52 -3.83 -8.84
C ARG A 23 -5.67 -4.45 -9.94
N SER A 24 -4.57 -5.09 -9.56
CA SER A 24 -3.74 -5.87 -10.47
C SER A 24 -3.29 -7.19 -9.81
N ARG A 25 -3.07 -8.22 -10.65
CA ARG A 25 -2.40 -9.44 -10.21
C ARG A 25 -0.90 -9.27 -10.42
N ALA A 26 -0.12 -9.64 -9.41
CA ALA A 26 1.33 -9.69 -9.47
C ALA A 26 1.80 -11.14 -9.33
N GLU A 27 2.95 -11.45 -9.91
CA GLU A 27 3.58 -12.76 -9.72
C GLU A 27 4.00 -12.96 -8.26
N MET A 28 3.92 -14.21 -7.77
CA MET A 28 4.26 -14.53 -6.38
C MET A 28 5.68 -14.13 -5.94
N PRO A 29 6.73 -14.22 -6.79
CA PRO A 29 8.05 -13.72 -6.45
C PRO A 29 8.05 -12.21 -6.15
N LEU A 30 7.33 -11.41 -6.95
CA LEU A 30 7.22 -9.97 -6.76
C LEU A 30 6.49 -9.66 -5.45
N VAL A 31 5.39 -10.36 -5.16
CA VAL A 31 4.66 -10.21 -3.88
C VAL A 31 5.57 -10.50 -2.69
N ARG A 32 6.36 -11.57 -2.75
CA ARG A 32 7.32 -11.93 -1.70
C ARG A 32 8.43 -10.87 -1.54
N ALA A 33 8.91 -10.30 -2.64
CA ALA A 33 9.91 -9.24 -2.60
C ALA A 33 9.36 -7.98 -1.90
N VAL A 34 8.13 -7.58 -2.21
CA VAL A 34 7.44 -6.46 -1.53
C VAL A 34 7.28 -6.73 -0.04
N ASP A 35 6.89 -7.96 0.34
CA ASP A 35 6.74 -8.35 1.75
C ASP A 35 8.06 -8.32 2.51
N ALA A 36 9.14 -8.83 1.91
CA ALA A 36 10.48 -8.79 2.50
C ALA A 36 10.95 -7.34 2.69
N TRP A 37 10.75 -6.49 1.68
CA TRP A 37 11.08 -5.07 1.76
C TRP A 37 10.28 -4.36 2.84
N ALA A 38 8.98 -4.65 2.95
CA ALA A 38 8.12 -4.09 3.99
C ALA A 38 8.61 -4.47 5.39
N GLY A 39 8.95 -5.75 5.59
CA GLY A 39 9.51 -6.26 6.84
C GLY A 39 10.83 -5.60 7.22
N ALA A 40 11.75 -5.46 6.26
CA ALA A 40 13.06 -4.82 6.48
C ALA A 40 12.94 -3.32 6.85
N ASN A 41 11.91 -2.63 6.34
CA ASN A 41 11.68 -1.21 6.58
C ASN A 41 10.69 -0.93 7.72
N GLY A 42 10.14 -1.97 8.36
CA GLY A 42 9.17 -1.80 9.45
C GLY A 42 7.86 -1.11 9.02
N VAL A 43 7.46 -1.24 7.75
CA VAL A 43 6.26 -0.60 7.21
C VAL A 43 5.22 -1.64 6.80
N THR A 44 3.96 -1.20 6.64
CA THR A 44 2.90 -2.06 6.11
C THR A 44 3.15 -2.38 4.63
N ARG A 45 2.62 -3.51 4.14
CA ARG A 45 2.64 -3.85 2.70
C ARG A 45 2.10 -2.72 1.82
N ALA A 46 1.00 -2.09 2.22
CA ALA A 46 0.39 -0.99 1.47
C ALA A 46 1.33 0.22 1.37
N GLU A 47 2.08 0.51 2.43
CA GLU A 47 3.08 1.57 2.44
C GLU A 47 4.31 1.21 1.60
N ALA A 48 4.76 -0.04 1.68
CA ALA A 48 5.83 -0.55 0.83
C ALA A 48 5.50 -0.41 -0.65
N ILE A 49 4.29 -0.83 -1.06
CA ILE A 49 3.83 -0.70 -2.45
C ILE A 49 3.89 0.75 -2.91
N ARG A 50 3.39 1.71 -2.11
CA ARG A 50 3.42 3.14 -2.47
C ARG A 50 4.84 3.64 -2.72
N ARG A 51 5.75 3.37 -1.77
CA ARG A 51 7.14 3.83 -1.87
C ARG A 51 7.89 3.19 -3.04
N LEU A 52 7.70 1.88 -3.24
CA LEU A 52 8.34 1.15 -4.33
C LEU A 52 7.83 1.60 -5.71
N ILE A 53 6.52 1.90 -5.83
CA ILE A 53 5.97 2.48 -7.07
C ILE A 53 6.56 3.87 -7.32
N GLU A 54 6.63 4.73 -6.31
CA GLU A 54 7.21 6.08 -6.46
C GLU A 54 8.68 6.02 -6.88
N LEU A 55 9.48 5.14 -6.26
CA LEU A 55 10.87 4.91 -6.64
C LEU A 55 11.00 4.38 -8.08
N GLY A 56 10.15 3.43 -8.46
CA GLY A 56 10.14 2.87 -9.81
C GLY A 56 9.77 3.88 -10.88
N LEU A 57 8.80 4.76 -10.61
CA LEU A 57 8.41 5.84 -11.53
C LEU A 57 9.52 6.86 -11.70
N LYS A 58 10.14 7.33 -10.61
CA LYS A 58 11.29 8.26 -10.68
C LYS A 58 12.44 7.68 -11.50
N ALA A 59 12.80 6.43 -11.24
CA ALA A 59 13.84 5.75 -12.00
C ALA A 59 13.49 5.58 -13.49
N SER A 60 12.20 5.41 -13.82
CA SER A 60 11.76 5.32 -15.22
C SER A 60 11.81 6.66 -15.96
N GLU A 61 11.55 7.77 -15.27
CA GLU A 61 11.61 9.12 -15.83
C GLU A 61 13.06 9.59 -16.05
N GLU A 62 14.01 9.15 -15.23
CA GLU A 62 15.44 9.44 -15.41
C GLU A 62 16.06 8.74 -16.64
N HIS A 63 15.38 7.73 -17.18
CA HIS A 63 15.83 6.94 -18.33
C HIS A 63 15.01 7.20 -19.60
N ALA A 64 14.06 8.14 -19.58
CA ALA A 64 13.23 8.56 -20.70
C ALA A 64 13.70 9.92 -21.25
#